data_AF-A0A0C2IE06-F1
#
_entry.id   AF-A0A0C2IE06-F1
#
_cell.length_a   1.000
_cell.length_b   1.000
_cell.length_c   1.000
_cell.angle_alpha   90.00
_cell.angle_beta   90.00
_cell.angle_gamma   90.00
#
_symmetry.space_group_name_H-M   'P 1'
#
loop_
_entity.id
_entity.type
_entity.pdbx_description
1 polymer ?
#
loop_
_entity_poly.entity_id
_entity_poly.type
_entity_poly.pdbx_seq_one_letter_code
_entity_poly.pdbx_strand_id
1 'polypeptide(L)'
;MDTRTYVSLNNGNNFVPLEFNDEDPECDLNKCRVELHLKCSIEFIRNSFPGYRTVQIEGTFYKNDVKSSHTFISLNGGQSWKMLDTRIEKVTIVNNGELIVALDKTNGKIWYSYNEGVQWKKEKLNAYNCLDIILLQSPINHVIAGINYNEKKNIYTIFLLKYKRATSMGYVITDKICEGNDFENWYVPRYHGNCFQGEEIYYLQKKHYAMCYDDRSSSQPTTNPCPCSIEDFPW
;
A
#
# COMPACT_ATOMS: atom_id res chain seq x y z
N MET A 1 8.32 8.35 27.80
CA MET A 1 9.13 8.54 26.58
C MET A 1 8.15 8.62 25.43
N ASP A 2 8.10 9.75 24.74
CA ASP A 2 7.31 9.87 23.52
C ASP A 2 8.12 9.35 22.34
N THR A 3 7.67 8.24 21.77
CA THR A 3 8.25 7.62 20.59
C THR A 3 7.59 8.20 19.33
N ARG A 4 8.39 8.47 18.30
CA ARG A 4 7.92 8.90 16.97
C ARG A 4 8.73 8.16 15.91
N THR A 5 8.05 7.75 14.85
CA THR A 5 8.68 7.15 13.67
C THR A 5 9.08 8.21 12.66
N TYR A 6 10.27 8.02 12.09
CA TYR A 6 10.81 8.79 10.98
C TYR A 6 11.18 7.85 9.84
N VAL A 7 11.17 8.37 8.62
CA VAL A 7 11.55 7.67 7.38
C VAL A 7 12.74 8.35 6.73
N SER A 8 13.56 7.58 6.02
CA SER A 8 14.68 8.09 5.25
C SER A 8 14.57 7.63 3.80
N LEU A 9 14.78 8.57 2.87
CA LEU A 9 14.79 8.32 1.42
C LEU A 9 16.22 8.35 0.82
N ASN A 10 17.25 8.58 1.65
CA ASN A 10 18.66 8.67 1.26
C ASN A 10 19.57 7.82 2.17
N ASN A 11 19.19 6.56 2.38
CA ASN A 11 20.00 5.56 3.09
C ASN A 11 20.48 5.97 4.49
N GLY A 12 19.67 6.74 5.23
CA GLY A 12 19.91 7.11 6.62
C GLY A 12 20.68 8.41 6.81
N ASN A 13 20.98 9.16 5.73
CA ASN A 13 21.61 10.47 5.85
C ASN A 13 20.64 11.51 6.44
N ASN A 14 19.36 11.49 6.01
CA ASN A 14 18.31 12.38 6.53
C ASN A 14 17.03 11.61 6.90
N PHE A 15 16.43 12.00 8.03
CA PHE A 15 15.18 11.43 8.54
C PHE A 15 14.09 12.49 8.64
N VAL A 16 12.91 12.20 8.09
CA VAL A 16 11.73 13.07 8.14
C VAL A 16 10.53 12.33 8.76
N PRO A 17 9.61 13.03 9.43
CA PRO A 17 8.37 12.42 9.88
C PRO A 17 7.54 11.92 8.68
N LEU A 18 6.59 11.02 8.92
CA LEU A 18 5.68 10.54 7.87
C LEU A 18 4.84 11.70 7.33
N GLU A 19 4.87 11.89 6.01
CA GLU A 19 4.06 12.87 5.28
C GLU A 19 2.74 12.24 4.84
N PHE A 20 1.61 12.91 5.11
CA PHE A 20 0.27 12.41 4.79
C PHE A 20 -0.30 13.13 3.57
N ASN A 21 -0.94 12.37 2.66
CA ASN A 21 -1.59 12.96 1.48
C ASN A 21 -2.81 13.84 1.82
N ASP A 22 -3.51 13.50 2.90
CA ASP A 22 -4.67 14.25 3.40
C ASP A 22 -4.24 14.94 4.70
N GLU A 23 -3.56 16.08 4.58
CA GLU A 23 -3.11 16.84 5.75
C GLU A 23 -4.32 17.37 6.52
N ASP A 24 -4.45 16.96 7.78
CA ASP A 24 -5.34 17.61 8.73
C ASP A 24 -4.70 18.94 9.14
N PRO A 25 -5.31 20.11 8.82
CA PRO A 25 -4.72 21.41 9.11
C PRO A 25 -4.50 21.67 10.61
N GLU A 26 -5.11 20.89 11.50
CA GLU A 26 -4.89 20.96 12.94
C GLU A 26 -3.65 20.18 13.42
N CYS A 27 -3.00 19.45 12.51
CA CYS A 27 -2.04 18.41 12.80
C CYS A 27 -0.60 18.88 12.56
N ASP A 28 -0.06 19.67 13.49
CA ASP A 28 1.34 20.10 13.46
C ASP A 28 2.29 19.06 14.11
N LEU A 29 3.61 19.29 13.96
CA LEU A 29 4.67 18.43 14.49
C LEU A 29 4.65 18.27 16.02
N ASN A 30 3.91 19.07 16.77
CA ASN A 30 3.82 18.94 18.23
C ASN A 30 2.51 18.25 18.66
N LYS A 31 1.44 18.41 17.88
CA LYS A 31 0.12 17.85 18.18
C LYS A 31 -0.09 16.44 17.67
N CYS A 32 0.58 16.10 16.57
CA CYS A 32 0.38 14.84 15.86
C CYS A 32 1.66 14.03 15.74
N ARG A 33 1.66 12.78 16.20
CA ARG A 33 2.80 11.86 15.99
C ARG A 33 2.32 10.48 15.59
N VAL A 34 3.18 9.79 14.84
CA VAL A 34 2.98 8.41 14.41
C VAL A 34 4.06 7.54 15.03
N GLU A 35 3.65 6.38 15.52
CA GLU A 35 4.51 5.31 15.99
C GLU A 35 4.16 4.03 15.22
N LEU A 36 4.97 3.68 14.24
CA LEU A 36 4.85 2.42 13.51
C LEU A 36 5.30 1.25 14.38
N HIS A 37 4.54 0.16 14.38
CA HIS A 37 4.81 -1.05 15.15
C HIS A 37 5.77 -1.96 14.38
N LEU A 38 7.06 -1.63 14.44
CA LEU A 38 8.10 -2.39 13.76
C LEU A 38 8.43 -3.67 14.54
N LYS A 39 8.34 -4.83 13.88
CA LYS A 39 8.68 -6.13 14.45
C LYS A 39 9.89 -6.72 13.72
N CYS A 40 10.87 -7.21 14.48
CA CYS A 40 12.02 -7.89 13.90
C CYS A 40 11.66 -9.35 13.57
N SER A 41 11.00 -9.56 12.42
CA SER A 41 10.73 -10.90 11.90
C SER A 41 10.66 -10.91 10.37
N ILE A 42 11.04 -12.04 9.77
CA ILE A 42 10.99 -12.25 8.32
C ILE A 42 9.54 -12.11 7.82
N GLU A 43 8.58 -12.64 8.58
CA GLU A 43 7.16 -12.54 8.26
C GLU A 43 6.68 -11.08 8.25
N PHE A 44 7.12 -10.28 9.22
CA PHE A 44 6.81 -8.86 9.25
C PHE A 44 7.38 -8.13 8.03
N ILE A 45 8.64 -8.37 7.68
CA ILE A 45 9.27 -7.74 6.50
C ILE A 45 8.51 -8.12 5.23
N ARG A 46 8.21 -9.40 5.03
CA ARG A 46 7.48 -9.87 3.83
C ARG A 46 6.09 -9.24 3.71
N ASN A 47 5.37 -9.14 4.83
CA ASN A 47 4.00 -8.61 4.82
C ASN A 47 3.97 -7.07 4.76
N SER A 48 5.02 -6.42 5.25
CA SER A 48 5.12 -4.95 5.25
C SER A 48 5.55 -4.37 3.91
N PHE A 49 6.26 -5.15 3.09
CA PHE A 49 6.80 -4.73 1.80
C PHE A 49 6.33 -5.66 0.67
N PRO A 50 5.03 -5.70 0.35
CA PRO A 50 4.47 -6.64 -0.64
C PRO A 50 4.84 -6.30 -2.10
N GLY A 51 5.49 -5.16 -2.34
CA GLY A 51 5.92 -4.71 -3.67
C GLY A 51 7.04 -3.70 -3.59
N TYR A 52 7.68 -3.38 -4.72
CA TYR A 52 8.90 -2.54 -4.76
C TYR A 52 8.68 -1.09 -4.30
N ARG A 53 7.44 -0.59 -4.39
CA ARG A 53 7.03 0.75 -3.95
C ARG A 53 5.97 0.74 -2.86
N THR A 54 5.52 -0.45 -2.43
CA THR A 54 4.39 -0.60 -1.51
C THR A 54 4.89 -0.88 -0.11
N VAL A 55 4.41 -0.09 0.84
CA VAL A 55 4.66 -0.28 2.27
C VAL A 55 3.32 -0.35 2.99
N GLN A 56 3.14 -1.30 3.90
CA GLN A 56 1.96 -1.43 4.74
C GLN A 56 2.37 -1.81 6.16
N ILE A 57 2.17 -0.91 7.13
CA ILE A 57 2.61 -1.15 8.51
C ILE A 57 1.51 -0.71 9.47
N GLU A 58 1.24 -1.51 10.50
CA GLU A 58 0.37 -1.13 11.60
C GLU A 58 1.08 -0.12 12.52
N GLY A 59 0.34 0.83 13.07
CA GLY A 59 0.91 1.79 14.01
C GLY A 59 -0.13 2.49 14.86
N THR A 60 0.37 3.34 15.75
CA THR A 60 -0.43 4.21 16.58
C THR A 60 -0.29 5.65 16.11
N PHE A 61 -1.42 6.29 15.84
CA PHE A 61 -1.52 7.72 15.64
C PHE A 61 -1.90 8.39 16.96
N TYR A 62 -1.25 9.50 17.26
CA TYR A 62 -1.54 10.31 18.43
C TYR A 62 -1.92 11.71 17.97
N LYS A 63 -3.12 12.19 18.35
CA LYS A 63 -3.57 13.57 18.15
C LYS A 63 -3.96 14.16 19.51
N ASN A 64 -3.23 15.18 19.99
CA ASN A 64 -3.44 15.79 21.31
C ASN A 64 -3.55 14.75 22.44
N ASP A 65 -2.63 13.78 22.45
CA ASP A 65 -2.57 12.64 23.39
C ASP A 65 -3.72 11.62 23.31
N VAL A 66 -4.67 11.80 22.39
CA VAL A 66 -5.63 10.75 22.04
C VAL A 66 -4.95 9.78 21.08
N LYS A 67 -4.93 8.50 21.45
CA LYS A 67 -4.34 7.43 20.65
C LYS A 67 -5.38 6.69 19.83
N SER A 68 -5.01 6.32 18.61
CA SER A 68 -5.80 5.45 17.74
C SER A 68 -4.88 4.51 16.95
N SER A 69 -5.32 3.27 16.74
CA SER A 69 -4.56 2.28 15.98
C SER A 69 -5.03 2.26 14.53
N HIS A 70 -4.07 2.30 13.61
CA HIS A 70 -4.33 2.38 12.17
C HIS A 70 -3.37 1.49 11.38
N THR A 71 -3.78 1.14 10.17
CA THR A 71 -2.86 0.66 9.14
C THR A 71 -2.40 1.85 8.30
N PHE A 72 -1.10 2.01 8.14
CA PHE A 72 -0.47 3.04 7.32
C PHE A 72 0.02 2.40 6.03
N ILE A 73 -0.36 2.98 4.89
CA ILE A 73 0.07 2.50 3.58
C ILE A 73 0.84 3.59 2.82
N SER A 74 1.88 3.19 2.10
CA SER A 74 2.56 4.01 1.10
C SER A 74 2.60 3.22 -0.21
N LEU A 75 2.34 3.91 -1.33
CA LEU A 75 2.36 3.32 -2.67
C LEU A 75 3.44 3.97 -3.55
N ASN A 76 4.26 4.85 -2.98
CA ASN A 76 5.34 5.57 -3.65
C ASN A 76 6.65 5.47 -2.86
N GLY A 77 6.95 4.29 -2.33
CA GLY A 77 8.25 4.01 -1.71
C GLY A 77 8.49 4.74 -0.38
N GLY A 78 7.43 5.10 0.34
CA GLY A 78 7.52 5.78 1.64
C GLY A 78 7.62 7.30 1.56
N GLN A 79 7.52 7.91 0.37
CA GLN A 79 7.52 9.36 0.21
C GLN A 79 6.26 10.00 0.80
N SER A 80 5.09 9.42 0.55
CA SER A 80 3.82 9.83 1.13
C SER A 80 3.06 8.65 1.72
N TRP A 81 2.21 8.92 2.70
CA TRP A 81 1.48 7.91 3.44
C TRP A 81 -0.02 8.21 3.45
N LYS A 82 -0.81 7.13 3.54
CA LYS A 82 -2.25 7.18 3.83
C LYS A 82 -2.51 6.45 5.13
N MET A 83 -3.23 7.10 6.04
CA MET A 83 -3.74 6.50 7.27
C MET A 83 -5.13 5.94 7.00
N LEU A 84 -5.29 4.62 7.09
CA LEU A 84 -6.59 3.99 6.88
C LEU A 84 -7.50 4.16 8.10
N ASP A 85 -8.81 4.15 7.88
CA ASP A 85 -9.82 4.23 8.94
C ASP A 85 -9.64 3.09 9.96
N THR A 86 -9.83 3.37 11.27
CA THR A 86 -9.64 2.40 12.37
C THR A 86 -10.47 1.11 12.25
N ARG A 87 -11.52 1.12 11.41
CA ARG A 87 -12.37 -0.04 11.14
C ARG A 87 -11.79 -0.98 10.08
N ILE A 88 -10.83 -0.48 9.30
CA ILE A 88 -10.18 -1.22 8.24
C ILE A 88 -9.09 -2.11 8.85
N GLU A 89 -9.18 -3.40 8.57
CA GLU A 89 -8.20 -4.41 8.97
C GLU A 89 -7.89 -5.33 7.79
N LYS A 90 -6.82 -6.13 7.93
CA LYS A 90 -6.45 -7.16 6.96
C LYS A 90 -6.38 -6.63 5.53
N VAL A 91 -5.53 -5.63 5.32
CA VAL A 91 -5.36 -5.00 4.01
C VAL A 91 -4.48 -5.88 3.14
N THR A 92 -4.91 -6.12 1.90
CA THR A 92 -4.18 -6.81 0.85
C THR A 92 -4.01 -5.84 -0.32
N ILE A 93 -2.77 -5.63 -0.73
CA ILE A 93 -2.42 -4.77 -1.88
C ILE A 93 -1.93 -5.67 -3.00
N VAL A 94 -2.55 -5.55 -4.17
CA VAL A 94 -2.27 -6.33 -5.37
C VAL A 94 -1.60 -5.43 -6.40
N ASN A 95 -0.60 -5.96 -7.09
CA ASN A 95 0.13 -5.31 -8.20
C ASN A 95 0.53 -3.86 -7.89
N ASN A 96 1.16 -3.64 -6.73
CA ASN A 96 1.64 -2.32 -6.30
C ASN A 96 0.55 -1.24 -6.23
N GLY A 97 -0.68 -1.59 -5.85
CA GLY A 97 -1.76 -0.62 -5.62
C GLY A 97 -2.87 -0.59 -6.67
N GLU A 98 -2.78 -1.40 -7.73
CA GLU A 98 -3.84 -1.54 -8.74
C GLU A 98 -5.17 -2.00 -8.13
N LEU A 99 -5.10 -2.87 -7.12
CA LEU A 99 -6.24 -3.29 -6.35
C LEU A 99 -5.84 -3.34 -4.88
N ILE A 100 -6.54 -2.58 -4.06
CA ILE A 100 -6.44 -2.66 -2.60
C ILE A 100 -7.74 -3.26 -2.12
N VAL A 101 -7.65 -4.29 -1.28
CA VAL A 101 -8.81 -4.94 -0.64
C VAL A 101 -8.59 -4.94 0.85
N ALA A 102 -9.62 -4.62 1.61
CA ALA A 102 -9.54 -4.61 3.06
C ALA A 102 -10.88 -5.00 3.70
N LEU A 103 -10.80 -5.48 4.94
CA LEU A 103 -11.97 -5.87 5.72
C LEU A 103 -12.43 -4.74 6.63
N ASP A 104 -13.75 -4.55 6.70
CA ASP A 104 -14.40 -3.70 7.69
C ASP A 104 -14.88 -4.53 8.86
N LYS A 105 -14.17 -4.43 9.99
CA LYS A 105 -14.46 -5.21 11.19
C LYS A 105 -15.81 -4.86 11.84
N THR A 106 -16.43 -3.74 11.48
CA THR A 106 -17.68 -3.30 12.13
C THR A 106 -18.93 -3.90 11.51
N ASN A 107 -18.88 -4.23 10.22
CA ASN A 107 -20.08 -4.58 9.47
C ASN A 107 -19.89 -5.74 8.48
N GLY A 108 -18.74 -6.42 8.53
CA GLY A 108 -18.46 -7.58 7.67
C GLY A 108 -18.51 -7.27 6.18
N LYS A 109 -18.23 -6.01 5.82
CA LYS A 109 -18.08 -5.59 4.42
C LYS A 109 -16.62 -5.70 4.01
N ILE A 110 -16.43 -5.89 2.72
CA ILE A 110 -15.14 -5.65 2.09
C ILE A 110 -15.14 -4.29 1.44
N TRP A 111 -14.04 -3.59 1.65
CA TRP A 111 -13.71 -2.36 1.00
C TRP A 111 -12.68 -2.67 -0.08
N TYR A 112 -12.86 -2.10 -1.26
CA TYR A 112 -11.88 -2.25 -2.33
C TYR A 112 -11.70 -0.96 -3.12
N SER A 113 -10.49 -0.77 -3.64
CA SER A 113 -10.12 0.39 -4.44
C SER A 113 -9.30 -0.05 -5.65
N TYR A 114 -9.58 0.54 -6.80
CA TYR A 114 -8.84 0.32 -8.06
C TYR A 114 -7.93 1.49 -8.46
N ASN A 115 -7.86 2.51 -7.60
CA ASN A 115 -7.14 3.75 -7.86
C ASN A 115 -6.34 4.14 -6.62
N GLU A 116 -5.52 3.20 -6.14
CA GLU A 116 -4.56 3.46 -5.07
C GLU A 116 -5.19 3.97 -3.76
N GLY A 117 -6.46 3.63 -3.49
CA GLY A 117 -7.17 4.06 -2.30
C GLY A 117 -7.74 5.49 -2.38
N VAL A 118 -7.77 6.13 -3.55
CA VAL A 118 -8.42 7.45 -3.73
C VAL A 118 -9.93 7.32 -3.62
N GLN A 119 -10.51 6.27 -4.22
CA GLN A 119 -11.93 5.95 -4.10
C GLN A 119 -12.12 4.51 -3.63
N TRP A 120 -13.02 4.34 -2.67
CA TRP A 120 -13.35 3.04 -2.10
C TRP A 120 -14.78 2.64 -2.45
N LYS A 121 -14.94 1.43 -2.95
CA LYS A 121 -16.23 0.75 -3.08
C LYS A 121 -16.40 -0.24 -1.93
N LYS A 122 -17.65 -0.54 -1.59
CA LYS A 122 -17.99 -1.40 -0.45
C LYS A 122 -18.97 -2.48 -0.88
N GLU A 123 -18.70 -3.71 -0.49
CA GLU A 123 -19.56 -4.85 -0.78
C GLU A 123 -19.86 -5.64 0.50
N LYS A 124 -21.13 -6.02 0.67
CA LYS A 124 -21.56 -6.80 1.84
C LYS A 124 -21.27 -8.28 1.59
N LEU A 125 -20.44 -8.87 2.43
CA LEU A 125 -20.20 -10.32 2.42
C LEU A 125 -20.91 -11.07 3.55
N ASN A 126 -21.54 -10.35 4.49
CA ASN A 126 -22.08 -10.91 5.73
C ASN A 126 -21.01 -11.69 6.54
N ALA A 127 -19.72 -11.35 6.35
CA ALA A 127 -18.58 -11.96 6.99
C ALA A 127 -18.17 -11.16 8.25
N TYR A 128 -19.04 -11.16 9.26
CA TYR A 128 -18.88 -10.35 10.47
C TYR A 128 -17.63 -10.74 11.29
N ASN A 129 -17.18 -11.99 11.18
CA ASN A 129 -16.01 -12.53 11.86
C ASN A 129 -15.03 -13.10 10.82
N CYS A 130 -14.62 -12.24 9.87
CA CYS A 130 -13.62 -12.61 8.90
C CYS A 130 -12.25 -12.69 9.57
N LEU A 131 -11.67 -13.89 9.62
CA LEU A 131 -10.39 -14.17 10.26
C LEU A 131 -9.23 -13.64 9.43
N ASP A 132 -9.33 -13.80 8.11
CA ASP A 132 -8.29 -13.36 7.18
C ASP A 132 -8.79 -13.17 5.76
N ILE A 133 -8.05 -12.40 4.97
CA ILE A 133 -8.13 -12.40 3.51
C ILE A 133 -6.75 -12.69 2.92
N ILE A 134 -6.73 -13.58 1.93
CA ILE A 134 -5.51 -14.10 1.32
C ILE A 134 -5.62 -13.95 -0.18
N LEU A 135 -4.60 -13.38 -0.80
CA LEU A 135 -4.46 -13.36 -2.25
C LEU A 135 -4.09 -14.77 -2.74
N LEU A 136 -5.01 -15.41 -3.46
CA LEU A 136 -4.72 -16.64 -4.19
C LEU A 136 -4.06 -16.24 -5.51
N GLN A 137 -2.73 -16.28 -5.54
CA GLN A 137 -1.95 -15.86 -6.68
C GLN A 137 -2.22 -16.78 -7.88
N SER A 138 -2.94 -16.26 -8.88
CA SER A 138 -3.00 -16.83 -10.23
C SER A 138 -2.60 -15.74 -11.21
N PRO A 139 -1.72 -16.01 -12.18
CA PRO A 139 -1.27 -15.03 -13.17
C PRO A 139 -2.42 -14.43 -14.01
N ILE A 140 -3.60 -15.05 -13.98
CA ILE A 140 -4.74 -14.71 -14.83
C ILE A 140 -5.94 -14.22 -14.01
N ASN A 141 -6.04 -14.57 -12.73
CA ASN A 141 -7.18 -14.21 -11.89
C ASN A 141 -6.72 -13.81 -10.50
N HIS A 142 -6.86 -12.53 -10.15
CA HIS A 142 -6.77 -12.12 -8.76
C HIS A 142 -8.00 -12.63 -8.02
N VAL A 143 -7.87 -13.85 -7.49
CA VAL A 143 -8.86 -14.42 -6.59
C VAL A 143 -8.41 -14.09 -5.19
N ILE A 144 -9.25 -13.39 -4.43
CA ILE A 144 -9.03 -13.18 -3.01
C ILE A 144 -9.93 -14.15 -2.27
N ALA A 145 -9.32 -15.01 -1.46
CA ALA A 145 -10.04 -15.89 -0.56
C ALA A 145 -10.18 -15.18 0.79
N GLY A 146 -11.39 -15.19 1.36
CA GLY A 146 -11.58 -14.80 2.75
C GLY A 146 -12.11 -15.96 3.56
N ILE A 147 -11.64 -16.05 4.80
CA ILE A 147 -12.03 -17.09 5.75
C ILE A 147 -12.87 -16.43 6.84
N ASN A 148 -14.13 -16.81 6.95
CA ASN A 148 -15.04 -16.32 7.98
C ASN A 148 -15.40 -17.44 8.96
N TYR A 149 -15.40 -17.14 10.25
CA TYR A 149 -15.82 -18.07 11.29
C TYR A 149 -17.15 -17.63 11.91
N ASN A 150 -18.21 -18.42 11.72
CA ASN A 150 -19.48 -18.17 12.37
C ASN A 150 -19.51 -18.86 13.74
N GLU A 151 -19.28 -18.10 14.81
CA GLU A 151 -19.28 -18.59 16.20
C GLU A 151 -20.59 -19.29 16.57
N LYS A 152 -21.74 -18.69 16.20
CA LYS A 152 -23.06 -19.24 16.56
C LYS A 152 -23.33 -20.61 15.96
N LYS A 153 -22.83 -20.84 14.74
CA LYS A 153 -23.01 -22.10 14.02
C LYS A 153 -21.81 -23.04 14.17
N ASN A 154 -20.70 -22.54 14.72
CA ASN A 154 -19.39 -23.20 14.73
C ASN A 154 -18.96 -23.68 13.32
N ILE A 155 -19.13 -22.82 12.30
CA ILE A 155 -18.83 -23.15 10.89
C ILE A 155 -17.81 -22.16 10.32
N TYR A 156 -16.79 -22.69 9.66
CA TYR A 156 -15.89 -21.92 8.80
C TYR A 156 -16.50 -21.83 7.39
N THR A 157 -16.53 -20.62 6.84
CA THR A 157 -16.95 -20.35 5.47
C THR A 157 -15.80 -19.72 4.72
N ILE A 158 -15.45 -20.32 3.58
CA ILE A 158 -14.50 -19.74 2.63
C ILE A 158 -15.30 -19.08 1.53
N PHE A 159 -15.06 -17.80 1.29
CA PHE A 159 -15.62 -17.09 0.15
C PHE A 159 -14.50 -16.70 -0.81
N LEU A 160 -14.80 -16.78 -2.11
CA LEU A 160 -13.87 -16.43 -3.16
C LEU A 160 -14.37 -15.18 -3.87
N LEU A 161 -13.61 -14.10 -3.74
CA LEU A 161 -13.79 -12.90 -4.52
C LEU A 161 -13.02 -13.09 -5.82
N LYS A 162 -13.78 -13.47 -6.85
CA LYS A 162 -13.25 -13.51 -8.20
C LYS A 162 -13.47 -12.13 -8.80
N TYR A 163 -12.40 -11.35 -8.87
CA TYR A 163 -12.43 -10.13 -9.64
C TYR A 163 -12.39 -10.50 -11.13
N LYS A 164 -13.59 -10.66 -11.72
CA LYS A 164 -13.73 -10.74 -13.16
C LYS A 164 -13.32 -9.39 -13.75
N ARG A 165 -12.43 -9.44 -14.73
CA ARG A 165 -11.87 -8.34 -15.53
C ARG A 165 -12.91 -7.60 -16.41
N ALA A 166 -14.18 -7.58 -16.01
CA ALA A 166 -15.30 -7.26 -16.89
C ALA A 166 -15.77 -5.81 -16.81
N THR A 167 -15.57 -5.15 -17.95
CA THR A 167 -16.24 -3.98 -18.52
C THR A 167 -17.71 -3.77 -18.11
N SER A 168 -17.99 -2.64 -17.44
CA SER A 168 -19.02 -1.64 -17.80
C SER A 168 -19.35 -0.73 -16.62
N MET A 169 -19.47 0.57 -16.90
CA MET A 169 -19.94 1.66 -16.03
C MET A 169 -19.13 1.93 -14.74
N GLY A 170 -18.06 2.72 -14.89
CA GLY A 170 -17.54 3.53 -13.78
C GLY A 170 -16.03 3.50 -13.65
N TYR A 171 -15.45 2.41 -13.17
CA TYR A 171 -14.01 2.20 -13.02
C TYR A 171 -13.76 0.70 -12.89
N VAL A 172 -13.33 0.04 -13.97
CA VAL A 172 -12.92 -1.38 -14.01
C VAL A 172 -11.82 -1.55 -15.07
N ILE A 173 -10.78 -2.31 -14.73
CA ILE A 173 -9.68 -2.73 -15.63
C ILE A 173 -10.25 -3.61 -16.76
N THR A 174 -9.93 -3.32 -18.02
CA THR A 174 -10.37 -4.16 -19.14
C THR A 174 -9.57 -5.48 -19.21
N ASP A 175 -10.09 -6.46 -19.95
CA ASP A 175 -9.34 -7.68 -20.31
C ASP A 175 -8.09 -7.43 -21.19
N LYS A 176 -7.82 -6.18 -21.59
CA LYS A 176 -6.66 -5.82 -22.41
C LYS A 176 -5.37 -5.90 -21.57
N ILE A 177 -4.33 -6.54 -22.11
CA ILE A 177 -2.97 -6.49 -21.56
C ILE A 177 -2.39 -5.09 -21.78
N CYS A 178 -1.70 -4.55 -20.79
CA CYS A 178 -1.05 -3.25 -20.89
C CYS A 178 0.06 -3.25 -21.95
N GLU A 179 0.10 -2.19 -22.75
CA GLU A 179 1.14 -1.95 -23.76
C GLU A 179 2.09 -0.84 -23.30
N GLY A 180 3.21 -0.62 -24.00
CA GLY A 180 4.25 0.34 -23.57
C GLY A 180 3.73 1.74 -23.20
N ASN A 181 2.71 2.25 -23.90
CA ASN A 181 2.13 3.57 -23.63
C ASN A 181 1.28 3.64 -22.34
N ASP A 182 0.89 2.49 -21.80
CA ASP A 182 0.14 2.36 -20.55
C ASP A 182 1.04 2.43 -19.32
N PHE A 183 2.36 2.51 -19.51
CA PHE A 183 3.35 2.60 -18.46
C PHE A 183 4.04 3.97 -18.41
N GLU A 184 4.64 4.27 -17.26
CA GLU A 184 5.48 5.42 -16.97
C GLU A 184 6.67 5.00 -16.09
N ASN A 185 7.74 5.80 -16.12
CA ASN A 185 8.87 5.57 -15.24
C ASN A 185 8.55 6.12 -13.85
N TRP A 186 8.54 5.24 -12.86
CA TRP A 186 8.52 5.62 -11.45
C TRP A 186 9.94 5.56 -10.90
N TYR A 187 10.49 6.70 -10.53
CA TYR A 187 11.83 6.82 -9.98
C TYR A 187 11.82 6.52 -8.48
N VAL A 188 12.86 5.84 -7.99
CA VAL A 188 13.04 5.61 -6.56
C VAL A 188 13.16 6.97 -5.86
N PRO A 189 12.32 7.26 -4.85
CA PRO A 189 12.28 8.59 -4.25
C PRO A 189 13.59 8.90 -3.53
N ARG A 190 14.14 10.09 -3.77
CA ARG A 190 15.29 10.68 -3.07
C ARG A 190 14.95 12.12 -2.67
N TYR A 191 15.74 12.69 -1.76
CA TYR A 191 15.54 14.10 -1.35
C TYR A 191 15.95 15.11 -2.42
N HIS A 192 16.97 14.81 -3.23
CA HIS A 192 17.58 15.74 -4.18
C HIS A 192 17.66 15.14 -5.59
N GLY A 193 16.56 15.21 -6.34
CA GLY A 193 16.49 14.64 -7.70
C GLY A 193 16.41 13.11 -7.70
N ASN A 194 16.69 12.47 -8.84
CA ASN A 194 16.63 11.00 -8.94
C ASN A 194 18.00 10.32 -8.79
N CYS A 195 19.08 11.10 -8.87
CA CYS A 195 20.44 10.60 -8.78
C CYS A 195 20.85 10.46 -7.31
N PHE A 196 21.35 9.29 -6.93
CA PHE A 196 21.91 9.07 -5.61
C PHE A 196 22.98 7.99 -5.68
N GLN A 197 24.15 8.25 -5.09
CA GLN A 197 25.34 7.43 -5.14
C GLN A 197 25.77 7.08 -6.57
N GLY A 198 25.64 8.05 -7.49
CA GLY A 198 25.95 7.87 -8.91
C GLY A 198 24.96 7.01 -9.70
N GLU A 199 23.81 6.67 -9.12
CA GLU A 199 22.78 5.85 -9.75
C GLU A 199 21.41 6.54 -9.78
N GLU A 200 20.76 6.50 -10.95
CA GLU A 200 19.35 6.79 -11.14
C GLU A 200 18.60 5.46 -11.32
N ILE A 201 17.64 5.17 -10.44
CA ILE A 201 16.89 3.91 -10.45
C ILE A 201 15.42 4.19 -10.70
N TYR A 202 14.84 3.51 -11.69
CA TYR A 202 13.41 3.59 -11.95
C TYR A 202 12.79 2.23 -12.29
N TYR A 203 11.48 2.13 -12.06
CA TYR A 203 10.66 0.98 -12.40
C TYR A 203 9.63 1.39 -13.45
N LEU A 204 9.34 0.49 -14.38
CA LEU A 204 8.24 0.70 -15.33
C LEU A 204 6.91 0.40 -14.63
N GLN A 205 6.21 1.46 -14.23
CA GLN A 205 4.96 1.41 -13.49
C GLN A 205 3.78 1.63 -14.42
N LYS A 206 2.69 0.88 -14.25
CA LYS A 206 1.46 1.16 -14.97
C LYS A 206 0.87 2.48 -14.49
N LYS A 207 0.41 3.30 -15.42
CA LYS A 207 -0.31 4.54 -15.15
C LYS A 207 -1.62 4.24 -14.43
N HIS A 208 -1.94 5.03 -13.41
CA HIS A 208 -3.15 4.83 -12.61
C HIS A 208 -4.46 4.91 -13.42
N TYR A 209 -4.45 5.59 -14.57
CA TYR A 209 -5.60 5.76 -15.47
C TYR A 209 -5.63 4.76 -16.63
N ALA A 210 -4.59 3.92 -16.78
CA ALA A 210 -4.56 2.92 -17.84
C ALA A 210 -5.56 1.81 -17.54
N MET A 211 -6.54 1.64 -18.42
CA MET A 211 -7.60 0.64 -18.29
C MET A 211 -7.18 -0.72 -18.87
N CYS A 212 -6.03 -1.23 -18.46
CA CYS A 212 -5.44 -2.49 -18.90
C CYS A 212 -4.92 -3.29 -17.71
N TYR A 213 -4.52 -4.54 -17.91
CA TYR A 213 -3.94 -5.39 -16.88
C TYR A 213 -2.43 -5.56 -17.09
N ASP A 214 -1.64 -5.35 -16.04
CA ASP A 214 -0.22 -5.68 -16.02
C ASP A 214 -0.03 -7.16 -15.66
N ASP A 215 0.36 -7.97 -16.64
CA ASP A 215 0.57 -9.41 -16.49
C ASP A 215 1.98 -9.79 -16.03
N ARG A 216 2.84 -8.79 -15.80
CA ARG A 216 4.21 -9.01 -15.32
C ARG A 216 4.18 -9.46 -13.87
N SER A 217 4.83 -10.60 -13.59
CA SER A 217 4.95 -11.13 -12.23
C SER A 217 5.88 -10.29 -11.34
N SER A 218 6.84 -9.60 -11.94
CA SER A 218 7.75 -8.68 -11.26
C SER A 218 8.29 -7.65 -12.26
N SER A 219 8.47 -6.42 -11.80
CA SER A 219 9.16 -5.37 -12.55
C SER A 219 10.60 -5.26 -12.04
N GLN A 220 11.57 -5.51 -12.91
CA GLN A 220 12.96 -5.24 -12.58
C GLN A 220 13.24 -3.74 -12.70
N PRO A 221 14.05 -3.17 -11.78
CA PRO A 221 14.50 -1.79 -11.92
C PRO A 221 15.43 -1.65 -13.12
N THR A 222 15.40 -0.49 -13.75
CA THR A 222 16.47 -0.02 -14.63
C THR A 222 17.35 0.95 -13.84
N THR A 223 18.66 0.73 -13.89
CA THR A 223 19.66 1.58 -13.24
C THR A 223 20.51 2.26 -14.30
N ASN A 224 20.51 3.58 -14.30
CA ASN A 224 21.35 4.41 -15.17
C ASN A 224 22.43 5.11 -14.34
N PRO A 225 23.67 5.23 -14.85
CA PRO A 225 24.69 6.04 -14.19
C PRO A 225 24.33 7.53 -14.25
N CYS A 226 24.63 8.27 -13.20
CA CYS A 226 24.44 9.72 -13.13
C CYS A 226 25.62 10.40 -12.39
N PRO A 227 25.84 11.71 -12.58
CA PRO A 227 26.92 12.43 -11.89
C PRO A 227 26.70 12.44 -10.38
N CYS A 228 27.73 12.15 -9.59
CA CYS A 228 27.64 12.24 -8.14
C CYS A 228 27.35 13.68 -7.69
N SER A 229 26.61 13.82 -6.59
CA SER A 229 26.38 15.09 -5.90
C SER A 229 27.02 15.10 -4.52
N ILE A 230 27.02 16.24 -3.82
CA ILE A 230 27.65 16.33 -2.50
C ILE A 230 26.94 15.45 -1.45
N GLU A 231 25.65 15.20 -1.66
CA GLU A 231 24.78 14.39 -0.81
C GLU A 231 25.11 12.89 -0.84
N ASP A 232 25.93 12.44 -1.81
CA ASP A 232 26.34 11.04 -1.97
C ASP A 232 27.47 10.65 -1.02
N PHE A 233 28.15 11.63 -0.41
CA PHE A 233 29.29 11.41 0.44
C PHE A 233 28.87 11.48 1.92
N PRO A 234 29.31 10.50 2.74
CA PRO A 234 29.15 10.62 4.19
C PRO A 234 30.00 11.79 4.70
N TRP A 235 29.48 12.48 5.72
CA TRP A 235 30.17 13.54 6.44
C TRP A 235 31.38 13.02 7.22
#